data_AF-A0A6I1FWC7-F1
#
_entry.id   AF-A0A6I1FWC7-F1
#
_cell.length_a   1.000
_cell.length_b   1.000
_cell.length_c   1.000
_cell.angle_alpha   90.00
_cell.angle_beta   90.00
_cell.angle_gamma   90.00
#
_symmetry.space_group_name_H-M   'P 1'
#
loop_
_entity.id
_entity.type
_entity.pdbx_description
1 polymer ?
#
loop_
_entity_poly.entity_id
_entity_poly.type
_entity_poly.pdbx_seq_one_letter_code
_entity_poly.pdbx_strand_id
1 'polypeptide(L)'
;MRTQAIHKQAVPVWMEVIALLTEAADLGSTQIGRRPEEHSLALGAELVAGKAVGLLEEADRARLDNVSVPAAAAAWSVPDLVVEAERVLRGVSFDLLPPRASEVVIDLLDLAWEARHG
;
A
#
# COMPACT_ATOMS: atom_id res chain seq x y z
N MET A 1 7.20 19.96 -16.87
CA MET A 1 8.33 19.84 -15.92
C MET A 1 7.93 20.04 -14.45
N ARG A 2 7.08 21.02 -14.08
CA ARG A 2 6.68 21.27 -12.68
C ARG A 2 5.92 20.09 -12.03
N THR A 3 4.99 19.48 -12.74
CA THR A 3 4.19 18.31 -12.27
C THR A 3 5.06 17.08 -11.99
N GLN A 4 6.11 16.87 -12.78
CA GLN A 4 7.02 15.72 -12.65
C GLN A 4 7.93 15.83 -11.41
N ALA A 5 8.32 17.05 -11.03
CA ALA A 5 9.10 17.29 -9.81
C ALA A 5 8.24 17.17 -8.54
N ILE A 6 6.96 17.50 -8.65
CA ILE A 6 5.95 17.37 -7.58
C ILE A 6 5.68 15.89 -7.28
N HIS A 7 5.50 15.05 -8.32
CA HIS A 7 5.32 13.60 -8.12
C HIS A 7 6.55 12.94 -7.48
N LYS A 8 7.76 13.36 -7.83
CA LYS A 8 9.00 12.81 -7.24
C LYS A 8 9.06 12.94 -5.71
N GLN A 9 8.38 13.92 -5.12
CA GLN A 9 8.32 14.08 -3.66
C GLN A 9 7.36 13.07 -3.01
N ALA A 10 6.31 12.64 -3.72
CA ALA A 10 5.35 11.66 -3.25
C ALA A 10 5.75 10.21 -3.55
N VAL A 11 6.66 9.98 -4.51
CA VAL A 11 7.12 8.63 -4.90
C VAL A 11 7.60 7.80 -3.70
N PRO A 12 8.43 8.30 -2.76
CA PRO A 12 8.84 7.50 -1.60
C PRO A 12 7.66 7.03 -0.75
N VAL A 13 6.68 7.90 -0.53
CA VAL A 13 5.45 7.59 0.23
C VAL A 13 4.60 6.57 -0.53
N TRP A 14 4.45 6.74 -1.84
CA TRP A 14 3.72 5.78 -2.69
C TRP A 14 4.36 4.39 -2.66
N MET A 15 5.69 4.34 -2.71
CA MET A 15 6.45 3.10 -2.60
C MET A 15 6.32 2.45 -1.22
N GLU A 16 6.28 3.24 -0.15
CA GLU A 16 6.03 2.74 1.22
C GLU A 16 4.62 2.16 1.36
N VAL A 17 3.61 2.81 0.80
CA VAL A 17 2.23 2.29 0.73
C VAL A 17 2.21 0.93 0.01
N ILE A 18 2.86 0.83 -1.15
CA ILE A 18 2.97 -0.44 -1.89
C ILE A 18 3.64 -1.51 -1.03
N ALA A 19 4.76 -1.20 -0.39
CA ALA A 19 5.50 -2.15 0.44
C ALA A 19 4.67 -2.69 1.60
N LEU A 20 3.91 -1.83 2.29
CA LEU A 20 3.01 -2.23 3.37
C LEU A 20 1.87 -3.14 2.89
N LEU A 21 1.30 -2.86 1.72
CA LEU A 21 0.23 -3.69 1.14
C LEU A 21 0.75 -5.04 0.63
N THR A 22 1.95 -5.07 0.04
CA THR A 22 2.62 -6.33 -0.34
C THR A 22 2.90 -7.18 0.90
N GLU A 23 3.41 -6.59 1.98
CA GLU A 23 3.63 -7.31 3.24
C GLU A 23 2.31 -7.85 3.81
N ALA A 24 1.22 -7.09 3.72
CA ALA A 24 -0.11 -7.54 4.16
C ALA A 24 -0.60 -8.75 3.33
N ALA A 25 -0.39 -8.72 2.01
CA ALA A 25 -0.72 -9.82 1.12
C ALA A 25 0.09 -11.08 1.43
N ASP A 26 1.42 -10.93 1.58
CA ASP A 26 2.33 -12.03 1.91
C ASP A 26 2.01 -12.64 3.27
N LEU A 27 1.78 -11.81 4.28
CA LEU A 27 1.42 -12.26 5.61
C LEU A 27 0.10 -13.05 5.60
N GLY A 28 -0.93 -12.54 4.94
CA GLY A 28 -2.20 -13.25 4.84
C GLY A 28 -2.08 -14.58 4.10
N SER A 29 -1.28 -14.64 3.04
CA SER A 29 -0.98 -15.88 2.29
C SER A 29 -0.28 -16.93 3.17
N THR A 30 0.72 -16.51 3.96
CA THR A 30 1.42 -17.43 4.89
C THR A 30 0.57 -17.89 6.07
N GLN A 31 -0.48 -17.13 6.41
CA GLN A 31 -1.34 -17.41 7.57
C GLN A 31 -2.72 -18.00 7.24
N ILE A 32 -3.05 -18.31 5.97
CA ILE A 32 -4.37 -18.80 5.54
C ILE A 32 -4.90 -19.94 6.43
N GLY A 33 -4.05 -20.90 6.80
CA GLY A 33 -4.45 -22.04 7.64
C GLY A 33 -4.69 -21.72 9.12
N ARG A 34 -4.29 -20.54 9.59
CA ARG A 34 -4.38 -20.09 10.99
C ARG A 34 -5.37 -18.95 11.19
N ARG A 35 -5.48 -18.06 10.20
CA ARG A 35 -6.35 -16.86 10.22
C ARG A 35 -7.08 -16.71 8.87
N PRO A 36 -7.98 -17.64 8.53
CA PRO A 36 -8.71 -17.58 7.26
C PRO A 36 -9.55 -16.30 7.10
N GLU A 37 -9.95 -15.69 8.21
CA GLU A 37 -10.67 -14.40 8.24
C GLU A 37 -9.84 -13.24 7.67
N GLU A 38 -8.51 -13.27 7.80
CA GLU A 38 -7.62 -12.22 7.27
C GLU A 38 -7.34 -12.39 5.76
N HIS A 39 -7.70 -13.54 5.17
CA HIS A 39 -7.34 -13.86 3.78
C HIS A 39 -8.00 -12.94 2.76
N SER A 40 -9.28 -12.58 2.97
CA SER A 40 -9.98 -11.65 2.07
C SER A 40 -9.33 -10.27 2.06
N LEU A 41 -8.90 -9.80 3.23
CA LEU A 41 -8.23 -8.51 3.39
C LEU A 41 -6.85 -8.52 2.71
N ALA A 42 -6.11 -9.62 2.85
CA ALA A 42 -4.81 -9.82 2.21
C ALA A 42 -4.92 -9.85 0.67
N LEU A 43 -5.94 -10.51 0.12
CA LEU A 43 -6.23 -10.46 -1.32
C LEU A 43 -6.57 -9.03 -1.78
N GLY A 44 -7.35 -8.29 -0.99
CA GLY A 44 -7.61 -6.88 -1.24
C GLY A 44 -6.32 -6.07 -1.29
N ALA A 45 -5.41 -6.29 -0.33
CA ALA A 45 -4.11 -5.63 -0.30
C ALA A 45 -3.27 -5.94 -1.55
N GLU A 46 -3.23 -7.19 -2.00
CA GLU A 46 -2.53 -7.60 -3.24
C GLU A 46 -3.07 -6.85 -4.47
N LEU A 47 -4.41 -6.76 -4.61
CA LEU A 47 -5.05 -6.07 -5.72
C LEU A 47 -4.74 -4.57 -5.72
N VAL A 48 -4.83 -3.91 -4.57
CA VAL A 48 -4.52 -2.48 -4.43
C VAL A 48 -3.04 -2.22 -4.70
N ALA A 49 -2.13 -3.05 -4.17
CA ALA A 49 -0.71 -2.96 -4.45
C ALA A 49 -0.41 -3.11 -5.95
N GLY A 50 -1.01 -4.10 -6.62
CA GLY A 50 -0.85 -4.31 -8.06
C GLY A 50 -1.28 -3.10 -8.89
N LYS A 51 -2.43 -2.49 -8.58
CA LYS A 51 -2.89 -1.24 -9.21
C LYS A 51 -1.91 -0.10 -8.95
N ALA A 52 -1.43 0.05 -7.72
CA ALA A 52 -0.50 1.10 -7.31
C ALA A 52 0.87 0.99 -8.01
N VAL A 53 1.40 -0.23 -8.15
CA VAL A 53 2.63 -0.54 -8.89
C VAL A 53 2.50 -0.17 -10.36
N GLY A 54 1.30 -0.36 -10.95
CA GLY A 54 1.00 0.01 -12.33
C GLY A 54 1.11 1.51 -12.61
N LEU A 55 1.12 2.36 -11.58
CA LEU A 55 1.28 3.82 -11.70
C LEU A 55 2.72 4.30 -11.51
N LEU A 56 3.66 3.40 -11.20
CA LEU A 56 5.07 3.74 -11.09
C LEU A 56 5.78 3.69 -12.45
N GLU A 57 6.72 4.61 -12.62
CA GLU A 57 7.73 4.55 -13.67
C GLU A 57 8.64 3.33 -13.45
N GLU A 58 9.19 2.79 -14.53
CA GLU A 58 10.00 1.56 -14.49
C GLU A 58 11.19 1.65 -13.52
N ALA A 59 11.86 2.80 -13.50
CA ALA A 59 12.99 3.05 -12.61
C ALA A 59 12.62 3.04 -11.12
N ASP A 60 11.40 3.45 -10.77
CA ASP A 60 10.91 3.40 -9.39
C ASP A 60 10.36 2.01 -9.05
N ARG A 61 9.70 1.34 -9.99
CA ARG A 61 9.24 -0.05 -9.83
C ARG A 61 10.40 -0.99 -9.49
N ALA A 62 11.52 -0.88 -10.19
CA ALA A 62 12.72 -1.69 -9.94
C ALA A 62 13.34 -1.46 -8.55
N ARG A 63 12.95 -0.40 -7.83
CA ARG A 63 13.44 -0.09 -6.48
C ARG A 63 12.52 -0.57 -5.37
N LEU A 64 11.33 -1.09 -5.69
CA LEU A 64 10.34 -1.51 -4.67
C LEU A 64 10.90 -2.55 -3.70
N ASP A 65 11.68 -3.51 -4.19
CA ASP A 65 12.30 -4.55 -3.36
C ASP A 65 13.30 -3.99 -2.32
N ASN A 66 13.72 -2.73 -2.46
CA ASN A 66 14.62 -2.05 -1.53
C ASN A 66 13.88 -1.16 -0.53
N VAL A 67 12.55 -1.06 -0.61
CA VAL A 67 11.76 -0.26 0.31
C VAL A 67 11.61 -1.04 1.59
N SER A 68 12.20 -0.52 2.67
CA SER A 68 12.03 -1.10 3.99
C SER A 68 10.71 -0.64 4.59
N VAL A 69 9.87 -1.59 5.01
CA VAL A 69 8.77 -1.30 5.93
C VAL A 69 9.32 -0.99 7.33
N PRO A 70 8.60 -0.23 8.17
CA PRO A 70 9.02 0.04 9.54
C PRO A 70 9.33 -1.25 10.31
N ALA A 71 10.38 -1.27 11.12
CA ALA A 71 10.76 -2.47 11.87
C ALA A 71 9.64 -3.00 12.80
N ALA A 72 8.73 -2.11 13.23
CA ALA A 72 7.55 -2.47 14.00
C ALA A 72 6.56 -3.35 13.22
N ALA A 73 6.59 -3.30 11.87
CA ALA A 73 5.73 -4.08 10.98
C ALA A 73 5.87 -5.59 11.17
N ALA A 74 7.02 -6.07 11.64
CA ALA A 74 7.24 -7.48 11.94
C ALA A 74 6.27 -8.06 13.01
N ALA A 75 5.65 -7.20 13.82
CA ALA A 75 4.67 -7.59 14.84
C ALA A 75 3.22 -7.26 14.45
N TRP A 76 2.99 -6.68 13.27
CA TRP A 76 1.68 -6.21 12.83
C TRP A 76 0.86 -7.34 12.19
N SER A 77 -0.45 -7.25 12.34
CA SER A 77 -1.42 -8.09 11.62
C SER A 77 -1.69 -7.56 10.21
N VAL A 78 -2.39 -8.34 9.38
CA VAL A 78 -2.83 -7.87 8.04
C VAL A 78 -3.66 -6.58 8.15
N PRO A 79 -4.66 -6.46 9.06
CA PRO A 79 -5.35 -5.20 9.30
C PRO A 79 -4.44 -4.03 9.67
N ASP A 80 -3.48 -4.25 10.56
CA ASP A 80 -2.55 -3.19 11.01
C ASP A 80 -1.72 -2.64 9.84
N LEU A 81 -1.23 -3.51 8.96
CA LEU A 81 -0.45 -3.13 7.76
C LEU A 81 -1.29 -2.30 6.78
N VAL A 82 -2.55 -2.69 6.55
CA VAL A 82 -3.49 -1.96 5.68
C VAL A 82 -3.82 -0.59 6.27
N VAL A 83 -4.10 -0.53 7.58
CA VAL A 83 -4.39 0.73 8.28
C VAL A 83 -3.18 1.66 8.24
N GLU A 84 -1.97 1.13 8.39
CA GLU A 84 -0.75 1.91 8.28
C GLU A 84 -0.52 2.44 6.87
N ALA A 85 -0.78 1.65 5.83
CA ALA A 85 -0.67 2.09 4.45
C ALA A 85 -1.59 3.31 4.18
N GLU A 86 -2.81 3.28 4.69
CA GLU A 86 -3.74 4.41 4.61
C GLU A 86 -3.23 5.64 5.40
N ARG A 87 -2.67 5.42 6.59
CA ARG A 87 -2.07 6.50 7.42
C ARG A 87 -0.89 7.16 6.70
N VAL A 88 -0.01 6.38 6.09
CA VAL A 88 1.15 6.84 5.32
C VAL A 88 0.69 7.67 4.11
N LEU A 89 -0.31 7.18 3.36
CA LEU A 89 -0.88 7.90 2.22
C LEU A 89 -1.45 9.26 2.62
N ARG A 90 -2.15 9.35 3.76
CA ARG A 90 -2.70 10.62 4.28
C ARG A 90 -1.63 11.67 4.61
N GLY A 91 -0.36 11.26 4.76
CA GLY A 91 0.78 12.16 4.94
C GLY A 91 1.15 12.97 3.70
N VAL A 92 0.59 12.64 2.53
CA VAL A 92 0.87 13.32 1.25
C VAL A 92 -0.39 14.01 0.73
N SER A 93 -0.22 15.22 0.19
CA SER A 93 -1.31 15.90 -0.50
C SER A 93 -1.67 15.15 -1.79
N PHE A 94 -2.97 14.96 -2.02
CA PHE A 94 -3.50 14.24 -3.17
C PHE A 94 -2.99 14.80 -4.51
N ASP A 95 -2.81 16.11 -4.63
CA ASP A 95 -2.31 16.77 -5.84
C ASP A 95 -0.85 16.40 -6.19
N LEU A 96 -0.14 15.73 -5.27
CA LEU A 96 1.22 15.24 -5.47
C LEU A 96 1.25 13.78 -5.98
N LEU A 97 0.13 13.07 -5.93
CA LEU A 97 0.06 11.66 -6.29
C LEU A 97 0.13 11.45 -7.81
N PRO A 98 0.51 10.24 -8.27
CA PRO A 98 0.52 9.92 -9.68
C PRO A 98 -0.85 10.17 -10.35
N PRO A 99 -0.89 10.52 -11.65
CA PRO A 99 -2.14 10.59 -12.38
C PRO A 99 -2.87 9.25 -12.28
N ARG A 100 -4.21 9.30 -12.13
CA ARG A 100 -5.07 8.11 -11.94
C ARG A 100 -4.91 7.40 -10.59
N ALA A 101 -4.18 7.98 -9.63
CA ALA A 101 -4.12 7.46 -8.26
C ALA A 101 -5.48 7.43 -7.56
N SER A 102 -6.47 8.19 -8.02
CA SER A 102 -7.80 8.28 -7.40
C SER A 102 -8.45 6.91 -7.15
N GLU A 103 -8.35 5.98 -8.10
CA GLU A 103 -8.92 4.63 -7.95
C GLU A 103 -8.20 3.86 -6.84
N VAL A 104 -6.88 3.86 -6.84
CA VAL A 104 -6.05 3.22 -5.80
C VAL A 104 -6.33 3.82 -4.42
N VAL A 105 -6.48 5.14 -4.34
CA VAL A 105 -6.81 5.82 -3.07
C VAL A 105 -8.18 5.39 -2.57
N ILE A 106 -9.20 5.34 -3.43
CA ILE A 106 -10.55 4.89 -3.05
C ILE A 106 -10.48 3.45 -2.55
N ASP A 107 -9.88 2.55 -3.33
CA ASP A 107 -9.79 1.14 -2.97
C ASP A 107 -9.03 0.93 -1.64
N LEU A 108 -7.96 1.70 -1.39
CA LEU A 108 -7.23 1.65 -0.13
C LEU A 108 -8.07 2.16 1.04
N LEU A 109 -8.84 3.23 0.85
CA LEU A 109 -9.70 3.77 1.90
C LEU A 109 -10.82 2.79 2.26
N ASP A 110 -11.41 2.12 1.27
CA ASP A 110 -12.41 1.07 1.48
C ASP A 110 -11.80 -0.14 2.20
N LEU A 111 -10.64 -0.61 1.75
CA LEU A 111 -9.92 -1.71 2.39
C LEU A 111 -9.53 -1.38 3.84
N ALA A 112 -9.06 -0.17 4.10
CA ALA A 112 -8.73 0.29 5.45
C ALA A 112 -9.97 0.53 6.32
N TRP A 113 -11.14 0.76 5.72
CA TRP A 113 -12.40 0.76 6.45
C TRP A 113 -12.79 -0.66 6.86
N GLU A 114 -12.70 -1.62 5.95
CA GLU A 114 -12.92 -3.05 6.23
C GLU A 114 -11.96 -3.54 7.34
N ALA A 115 -10.67 -3.22 7.24
CA ALA A 115 -9.66 -3.57 8.23
C ALA A 115 -9.97 -3.08 9.67
N ARG A 116 -10.72 -2.00 9.82
CA ARG A 116 -11.06 -1.41 11.13
C ARG A 116 -12.37 -1.91 11.70
N HIS A 117 -13.28 -2.41 10.87
CA HIS A 117 -14.68 -2.64 11.24
C HIS A 117 -15.20 -4.04 10.89
N GLY A 118 -14.47 -4.81 10.09
CA GLY A 118 -14.73 -6.24 9.82
C GLY A 118 -14.16 -7.12 10.91
#